data_AF-A0A7W8AF56-F1
#
_entry.id   AF-A0A7W8AF56-F1
#
_cell.length_a   1.000
_cell.length_b   1.000
_cell.length_c   1.000
_cell.angle_alpha   90.00
_cell.angle_beta   90.00
_cell.angle_gamma   90.00
#
_symmetry.space_group_name_H-M   'P 1'
#
loop_
_entity.id
_entity.type
_entity.pdbx_description
1 polymer ?
#
loop_
_entity_poly.entity_id
_entity_poly.type
_entity_poly.pdbx_seq_one_letter_code
_entity_poly.pdbx_strand_id
1 'polypeptide(L)'
;MSDRSAIEWTDATWNPVTGCTKVSPGCDHCYAETFAGRWRGTPGHPFEQGFNIRLWPERLDLPLRWRKPRKIFVTSMGDLFHEQVPDEFIVEVFARMWWSPQHTFQVLTKRHSRLRSLLPRIEAPLRQMETDLALTDCPTPLAWPLPNVLLGVSVEDQRRANLRIPALLQTPATRRFLSCEPLFGPVDLSPWLGLEWMESFEGWGQEMFASLSGRVGIAGGLHWIIAGGESGPGARPMHPDWARTLRDQCQAAGVPFLFKQWGEYLSVPVEDDPAFFGGRAFDHPRGGRSAPVLRERGRSGTFRAGVTRLMLPGEATRGGVLLDPDTIAIRVGKKRAGRQLDGRTWVEFPTTTTMGTP
;
A
#
# COMPACT_ATOMS: atom_id res chain seq x y z
N MET A 1 16.45 -4.29 8.37
CA MET A 1 15.59 -5.42 8.77
C MET A 1 15.18 -5.19 10.20
N SER A 2 13.98 -5.59 10.61
CA SER A 2 13.59 -5.46 12.01
C SER A 2 12.75 -6.65 12.47
N ASP A 3 13.17 -7.24 13.57
CA ASP A 3 12.43 -8.25 14.35
C ASP A 3 11.15 -7.66 14.98
N ARG A 4 11.09 -6.32 15.10
CA ARG A 4 9.92 -5.54 15.53
C ARG A 4 9.69 -4.37 14.57
N SER A 5 8.67 -4.48 13.72
CA SER A 5 8.37 -3.44 12.74
C SER A 5 7.74 -2.21 13.40
N ALA A 6 8.05 -1.02 12.86
CA ALA A 6 7.31 0.20 13.15
C ALA A 6 6.12 0.41 12.19
N ILE A 7 5.94 -0.50 11.22
CA ILE A 7 4.83 -0.47 10.26
C ILE A 7 3.62 -1.11 10.95
N GLU A 8 2.52 -0.36 11.03
CA GLU A 8 1.42 -0.58 11.95
C GLU A 8 0.62 -1.87 11.72
N TRP A 9 0.80 -2.50 10.55
CA TRP A 9 0.04 -3.64 10.09
C TRP A 9 0.86 -4.95 9.97
N THR A 10 2.12 -4.93 10.43
CA THR A 10 3.03 -6.08 10.37
C THR A 10 3.86 -6.18 11.64
N ASP A 11 4.29 -7.39 12.00
CA ASP A 11 5.08 -7.61 13.23
C ASP A 11 6.58 -7.52 12.94
N ALA A 12 7.01 -7.96 11.75
CA ALA A 12 8.41 -7.96 11.32
C ALA A 12 8.56 -7.63 9.82
N THR A 13 9.78 -7.26 9.43
CA THR A 13 10.12 -7.04 8.01
C THR A 13 11.23 -7.98 7.58
N TRP A 14 11.04 -8.63 6.43
CA TRP A 14 12.02 -9.48 5.80
C TRP A 14 12.41 -8.89 4.44
N ASN A 15 13.69 -8.54 4.25
CA ASN A 15 14.16 -7.82 3.06
C ASN A 15 15.24 -8.64 2.34
N PRO A 16 14.86 -9.71 1.61
CA PRO A 16 15.78 -10.47 0.75
C PRO A 16 16.22 -9.65 -0.47
N VAL A 17 15.46 -8.61 -0.83
CA VAL A 17 15.81 -7.59 -1.81
C VAL A 17 15.76 -6.21 -1.14
N THR A 18 16.64 -5.31 -1.53
CA THR A 18 16.53 -3.87 -1.24
C THR A 18 16.73 -3.05 -2.50
N GLY A 19 16.19 -1.84 -2.53
CA GLY A 19 16.24 -0.95 -3.67
C GLY A 19 15.07 -1.13 -4.62
N CYS A 20 14.78 -0.11 -5.43
CA CYS A 20 13.76 -0.12 -6.46
C CYS A 20 13.97 1.03 -7.45
N THR A 21 13.27 1.00 -8.59
CA THR A 21 13.11 2.15 -9.49
C THR A 21 11.65 2.64 -9.47
N LYS A 22 11.48 3.94 -9.68
CA LYS A 22 10.16 4.61 -9.64
C LYS A 22 9.28 4.18 -10.83
N VAL A 23 8.02 3.83 -10.57
CA VAL A 23 7.06 3.36 -11.60
C VAL A 23 5.71 4.08 -11.61
N SER A 24 5.48 4.97 -10.64
CA SER A 24 4.28 5.78 -10.54
C SER A 24 4.58 7.03 -9.70
N PRO A 25 3.69 8.04 -9.73
CA PRO A 25 3.80 9.22 -8.87
C PRO A 25 3.90 8.87 -7.38
N GLY A 26 3.36 7.73 -6.94
CA GLY A 26 3.50 7.24 -5.56
C GLY A 26 4.94 6.96 -5.14
N CYS A 27 5.88 6.92 -6.09
CA CYS A 27 7.30 6.73 -5.83
C CYS A 27 8.09 8.05 -5.73
N ASP A 28 7.51 9.21 -6.07
CA ASP A 28 8.25 10.48 -6.16
C ASP A 28 8.92 10.85 -4.83
N HIS A 29 8.25 10.59 -3.70
CA HIS A 29 8.75 10.85 -2.34
C HIS A 29 8.91 9.54 -1.54
N CYS A 30 9.49 8.52 -2.17
CA CYS A 30 9.67 7.21 -1.55
C CYS A 30 10.50 7.27 -0.25
N TYR A 31 9.88 6.95 0.89
CA TYR A 31 10.58 6.95 2.18
C TYR A 31 11.81 6.02 2.20
N ALA A 32 11.76 4.90 1.49
CA ALA A 32 12.83 3.91 1.47
C ALA A 32 14.04 4.43 0.67
N GLU A 33 13.79 5.15 -0.41
CA GLU A 33 14.83 5.83 -1.20
C GLU A 33 15.48 6.95 -0.38
N THR A 34 14.68 7.81 0.26
CA THR A 34 15.20 8.85 1.17
C THR A 34 16.02 8.25 2.31
N PHE A 35 15.52 7.17 2.94
CA PHE A 35 16.23 6.48 4.00
C PHE A 35 17.58 5.96 3.52
N ALA A 36 17.60 5.25 2.39
CA ALA A 36 18.80 4.63 1.82
C ALA A 36 19.82 5.68 1.36
N GLY A 37 19.36 6.79 0.81
CA GLY A 37 20.21 7.89 0.35
C GLY A 37 21.12 8.47 1.45
N ARG A 38 20.67 8.46 2.71
CA ARG A 38 21.47 8.95 3.86
C ARG A 38 22.74 8.14 4.13
N TRP A 39 22.80 6.90 3.63
CA TRP A 39 23.89 5.97 3.88
C TRP A 39 24.76 5.71 2.65
N ARG A 40 24.49 6.41 1.54
CA ARG A 40 25.25 6.26 0.32
C ARG A 40 26.73 6.57 0.59
N GLY A 41 27.62 5.66 0.20
CA GLY A 41 29.05 5.77 0.41
C GLY A 41 29.52 5.49 1.84
N THR A 42 28.66 5.01 2.74
CA THR A 42 29.06 4.54 4.08
C THR A 42 29.52 3.08 4.01
N PRO A 43 30.83 2.78 4.14
CA PRO A 43 31.36 1.43 3.94
C PRO A 43 30.72 0.40 4.89
N GLY A 44 30.32 -0.74 4.35
CA GLY A 44 29.76 -1.85 5.11
C GLY A 44 28.29 -1.66 5.53
N HIS A 45 27.69 -0.51 5.26
CA HIS A 45 26.27 -0.31 5.54
C HIS A 45 25.39 -1.03 4.49
N PRO A 46 24.23 -1.60 4.85
CA PRO A 46 23.33 -2.26 3.89
C PRO A 46 22.86 -1.39 2.72
N PHE A 47 22.95 -0.07 2.86
CA PHE A 47 22.57 0.91 1.84
C PHE A 47 23.77 1.74 1.37
N GLU A 48 24.99 1.18 1.42
CA GLU A 48 26.20 1.82 0.90
C GLU A 48 26.03 2.25 -0.58
N GLN A 49 25.38 1.41 -1.40
CA GLN A 49 25.04 1.72 -2.78
C GLN A 49 23.81 2.65 -2.95
N GLY A 50 23.26 3.18 -1.84
CA GLY A 50 21.99 3.89 -1.81
C GLY A 50 20.82 2.95 -2.11
N PHE A 51 19.86 3.41 -2.92
CA PHE A 51 18.62 2.69 -3.23
C PHE A 51 18.69 1.83 -4.51
N ASN A 52 19.89 1.55 -5.00
CA ASN A 52 20.10 0.63 -6.11
C ASN A 52 19.71 -0.80 -5.70
N ILE A 53 19.23 -1.59 -6.67
CA ILE A 53 18.85 -2.99 -6.44
C ILE A 53 20.02 -3.76 -5.86
N ARG A 54 19.74 -4.51 -4.79
CA ARG A 54 20.67 -5.46 -4.18
C ARG A 54 19.89 -6.66 -3.66
N LEU A 55 20.37 -7.84 -4.05
CA LEU A 55 19.93 -9.11 -3.50
C LEU A 55 20.71 -9.42 -2.23
N TRP A 56 20.07 -10.14 -1.31
CA TRP A 56 20.65 -10.54 -0.04
C TRP A 56 20.42 -12.03 0.21
N PRO A 57 21.14 -12.93 -0.49
CA PRO A 57 21.00 -14.37 -0.32
C PRO A 57 21.17 -14.82 1.14
N GLU A 58 22.06 -14.19 1.89
CA GLU A 58 22.31 -14.47 3.30
C GLU A 58 21.13 -14.14 4.23
N ARG A 59 20.12 -13.42 3.72
CA ARG A 59 18.88 -13.09 4.45
C ARG A 59 17.72 -14.01 4.12
N LEU A 60 17.85 -14.91 3.13
CA LEU A 60 16.74 -15.75 2.69
C LEU A 60 16.16 -16.59 3.84
N ASP A 61 17.01 -17.23 4.63
CA ASP A 61 16.58 -18.16 5.67
C ASP A 61 16.15 -17.48 6.98
N LEU A 62 16.02 -16.15 6.99
CA LEU A 62 15.62 -15.42 8.20
C LEU A 62 14.25 -15.87 8.76
N PRO A 63 13.19 -16.07 7.93
CA PRO A 63 11.90 -16.55 8.44
C PRO A 63 11.99 -17.90 9.14
N LEU A 64 12.85 -18.80 8.68
CA LEU A 64 13.05 -20.13 9.28
C LEU A 64 13.58 -20.06 10.72
N ARG A 65 14.23 -18.95 11.10
CA ARG A 65 14.77 -18.73 12.45
C ARG A 65 13.71 -18.25 13.44
N TRP A 66 12.57 -17.77 12.96
CA TRP A 66 11.51 -17.24 13.81
C TRP A 66 10.51 -18.34 14.20
N ARG A 67 10.53 -18.73 15.48
CA ARG A 67 9.63 -19.78 16.00
C ARG A 67 8.20 -19.29 16.26
N LYS A 68 8.05 -18.04 16.72
CA LYS A 68 6.72 -17.48 17.05
C LYS A 68 6.00 -17.00 15.79
N PRO A 69 4.70 -17.30 15.61
CA PRO A 69 3.89 -16.75 14.53
C PRO A 69 3.99 -15.23 14.43
N ARG A 70 4.06 -14.72 13.20
CA ARG A 70 4.30 -13.31 12.86
C ARG A 70 3.60 -12.97 11.56
N LYS A 71 3.11 -11.74 11.45
CA LYS A 71 2.86 -11.06 10.18
C LYS A 71 4.18 -10.48 9.68
N ILE A 72 4.60 -10.86 8.48
CA ILE A 72 5.90 -10.49 7.91
C ILE A 72 5.69 -9.72 6.62
N PHE A 73 6.08 -8.45 6.59
CA PHE A 73 6.12 -7.69 5.36
C PHE A 73 7.39 -8.03 4.56
N VAL A 74 7.20 -8.63 3.40
CA VAL A 74 8.26 -9.02 2.47
C VAL A 74 8.67 -7.81 1.64
N THR A 75 9.94 -7.44 1.73
CA THR A 75 10.60 -6.39 0.94
C THR A 75 10.07 -4.98 1.22
N SER A 76 10.00 -4.60 2.50
CA SER A 76 9.69 -3.23 2.96
C SER A 76 10.65 -2.12 2.48
N MET A 77 11.82 -2.47 1.96
CA MET A 77 12.87 -1.54 1.52
C MET A 77 13.26 -1.74 0.05
N GLY A 78 12.33 -2.24 -0.77
CA GLY A 78 12.53 -2.47 -2.20
C GLY A 78 11.24 -2.90 -2.91
N ASP A 79 11.36 -3.65 -4.00
CA ASP A 79 10.24 -4.35 -4.65
C ASP A 79 10.71 -5.74 -5.11
N LEU A 80 10.08 -6.82 -4.63
CA LEU A 80 10.47 -8.20 -4.96
C LEU A 80 10.33 -8.50 -6.46
N PHE A 81 9.40 -7.82 -7.15
CA PHE A 81 9.13 -8.02 -8.57
C PHE A 81 9.83 -6.99 -9.46
N HIS A 82 10.88 -6.32 -8.97
CA HIS A 82 11.70 -5.44 -9.79
C HIS A 82 12.45 -6.21 -10.87
N GLU A 83 12.45 -5.76 -12.13
CA GLU A 83 12.99 -6.47 -13.32
C GLU A 83 14.40 -7.07 -13.13
N GLN A 84 15.26 -6.41 -12.36
CA GLN A 84 16.62 -6.87 -12.04
C GLN A 84 16.72 -7.99 -10.99
N VAL A 85 15.61 -8.36 -10.34
CA VAL A 85 15.54 -9.53 -9.45
C VAL A 85 15.33 -10.77 -10.33
N PRO A 86 16.22 -11.77 -10.31
CA PRO A 86 16.05 -13.01 -11.08
C PRO A 86 14.81 -13.79 -10.67
N ASP A 87 14.16 -14.47 -11.62
CA ASP A 87 12.96 -15.26 -11.34
C ASP A 87 13.26 -16.39 -10.34
N GLU A 88 14.43 -17.03 -10.45
CA GLU A 88 14.91 -18.08 -9.55
C GLU A 88 15.05 -17.57 -8.11
N PHE A 89 15.50 -16.32 -7.93
CA PHE A 89 15.58 -15.72 -6.60
C PHE A 89 14.19 -15.50 -5.99
N ILE A 90 13.18 -15.18 -6.80
CA ILE A 90 11.80 -15.07 -6.35
C ILE A 90 11.25 -16.45 -5.96
N VAL A 91 11.58 -17.51 -6.71
CA VAL A 91 11.24 -18.90 -6.33
C VAL A 91 11.83 -19.23 -4.96
N GLU A 92 13.11 -18.96 -4.72
CA GLU A 92 13.75 -19.20 -3.42
C GLU A 92 13.04 -18.46 -2.27
N VAL A 93 12.62 -17.21 -2.50
CA VAL A 93 11.86 -16.42 -1.53
C VAL A 93 10.51 -17.07 -1.24
N PHE A 94 9.77 -17.54 -2.25
CA PHE A 94 8.51 -18.27 -2.05
C PHE A 94 8.71 -19.63 -1.38
N ALA A 95 9.81 -20.34 -1.64
CA ALA A 95 10.14 -21.58 -0.94
C ALA A 95 10.30 -21.35 0.57
N ARG A 96 10.94 -20.25 1.01
CA ARG A 96 11.05 -19.95 2.45
C ARG A 96 9.72 -19.54 3.08
N MET A 97 8.81 -18.95 2.30
CA MET A 97 7.44 -18.69 2.76
C MET A 97 6.66 -19.99 2.95
N TRP A 98 6.81 -20.94 2.03
CA TRP A 98 6.24 -22.28 2.13
C TRP A 98 6.80 -23.07 3.33
N TRP A 99 8.11 -23.05 3.53
CA TRP A 99 8.77 -23.73 4.66
C TRP A 99 8.53 -23.07 6.03
N SER A 100 7.83 -21.93 6.07
CA SER A 100 7.49 -21.21 7.30
C SER A 100 5.98 -21.07 7.48
N PRO A 101 5.21 -22.18 7.56
CA PRO A 101 3.74 -22.13 7.59
C PRO A 101 3.17 -21.43 8.84
N GLN A 102 3.96 -21.32 9.91
CA GLN A 102 3.61 -20.60 11.14
C GLN A 102 3.52 -19.07 10.96
N HIS A 103 4.02 -18.52 9.84
CA HIS A 103 4.02 -17.09 9.57
C HIS A 103 3.01 -16.71 8.51
N THR A 104 2.48 -15.50 8.60
CA THR A 104 1.68 -14.88 7.55
C THR A 104 2.53 -13.87 6.80
N PHE A 105 2.77 -14.08 5.51
CA PHE A 105 3.56 -13.19 4.68
C PHE A 105 2.68 -12.19 3.92
N GLN A 106 3.10 -10.94 3.89
CA GLN A 106 2.44 -9.86 3.18
C GLN A 106 3.40 -9.42 2.07
N VAL A 107 3.05 -9.70 0.81
CA VAL A 107 3.86 -9.33 -0.36
C VAL A 107 3.15 -8.20 -1.09
N LEU A 108 3.81 -7.04 -1.18
CA LEU A 108 3.25 -5.85 -1.82
C LEU A 108 4.14 -5.39 -2.98
N THR A 109 3.55 -5.05 -4.12
CA THR A 109 4.28 -4.52 -5.27
C THR A 109 3.49 -3.47 -6.04
N LYS A 110 4.19 -2.60 -6.80
CA LYS A 110 3.54 -1.76 -7.84
C LYS A 110 3.66 -2.38 -9.23
N ARG A 111 4.42 -3.47 -9.37
CA ARG A 111 4.76 -4.18 -10.62
C ARG A 111 3.80 -5.35 -10.88
N HIS A 112 2.52 -5.05 -10.81
CA HIS A 112 1.39 -5.95 -11.05
C HIS A 112 1.52 -6.81 -12.32
N SER A 113 2.07 -6.29 -13.42
CA SER A 113 2.27 -7.09 -14.64
C SER A 113 3.23 -8.25 -14.43
N ARG A 114 4.38 -8.01 -13.77
CA ARG A 114 5.36 -9.07 -13.48
C ARG A 114 4.82 -10.05 -12.44
N LEU A 115 4.14 -9.53 -11.42
CA LEU A 115 3.43 -10.37 -10.44
C LEU A 115 2.50 -11.37 -11.16
N ARG A 116 1.61 -10.88 -12.02
CA ARG A 116 0.65 -11.70 -12.78
C ARG A 116 1.34 -12.70 -13.70
N SER A 117 2.40 -12.30 -14.41
CA SER A 117 3.07 -13.18 -15.37
C SER A 117 3.93 -14.27 -14.72
N LEU A 118 4.52 -13.96 -13.55
CA LEU A 118 5.51 -14.83 -12.91
C LEU A 118 4.87 -15.84 -11.95
N LEU A 119 3.88 -15.43 -11.15
CA LEU A 119 3.31 -16.29 -10.11
C LEU A 119 2.80 -17.64 -10.60
N PRO A 120 2.07 -17.75 -11.73
CA PRO A 120 1.70 -19.06 -12.27
C PRO A 120 2.89 -19.96 -12.61
N ARG A 121 4.06 -19.37 -12.92
CA ARG A 121 5.26 -20.09 -13.36
C ARG A 121 6.13 -20.58 -12.21
N ILE A 122 5.95 -20.06 -10.98
CA ILE A 122 6.74 -20.48 -9.82
C ILE A 122 6.18 -21.74 -9.14
N GLU A 123 4.97 -22.18 -9.47
CA GLU A 123 4.42 -23.43 -8.91
C GLU A 123 5.25 -24.64 -9.31
N ALA A 124 5.57 -24.78 -10.60
CA ALA A 124 6.34 -25.91 -11.12
C ALA A 124 7.71 -26.11 -10.41
N PRO A 125 8.56 -25.08 -10.25
CA PRO A 125 9.82 -25.25 -9.52
C PRO A 125 9.60 -25.52 -8.02
N LEU A 126 8.55 -24.97 -7.39
CA LEU A 126 8.23 -25.32 -5.99
C LEU A 126 7.78 -26.79 -5.85
N ARG A 127 7.01 -27.31 -6.81
CA ARG A 127 6.63 -28.74 -6.89
C ARG A 127 7.84 -29.64 -7.13
N GLN A 128 8.80 -29.19 -7.94
CA GLN A 128 10.06 -29.90 -8.13
C GLN A 128 10.84 -29.96 -6.80
N MET A 129 10.96 -28.84 -6.07
CA MET A 129 11.57 -28.82 -4.73
C MET A 129 10.86 -29.75 -3.75
N GLU A 130 9.52 -29.83 -3.80
CA GLU A 130 8.74 -30.79 -3.01
C GLU A 130 9.06 -32.25 -3.33
N THR A 131 9.41 -32.55 -4.58
CA THR A 131 9.78 -33.91 -5.00
C THR A 131 11.22 -34.24 -4.63
N ASP A 132 12.12 -33.27 -4.76
CA ASP A 132 13.55 -33.41 -4.48
C ASP A 132 13.82 -33.53 -2.97
N LEU A 133 13.05 -32.81 -2.16
CA LEU A 133 12.93 -33.08 -0.73
C LEU A 133 12.14 -34.38 -0.59
N ALA A 134 12.71 -35.45 -0.03
CA ALA A 134 11.89 -36.60 0.31
C ALA A 134 10.70 -36.11 1.16
N LEU A 135 9.49 -36.66 0.97
CA LEU A 135 8.29 -36.19 1.71
C LEU A 135 8.50 -36.12 3.24
N THR A 136 9.41 -36.94 3.77
CA THR A 136 9.83 -36.96 5.18
C THR A 136 10.64 -35.72 5.62
N ASP A 137 11.35 -35.09 4.70
CA ASP A 137 12.15 -33.88 4.93
C ASP A 137 11.39 -32.59 4.60
N CYS A 138 10.20 -32.73 4.00
CA CYS A 138 9.34 -31.60 3.66
C CYS A 138 8.70 -31.02 4.94
N PRO A 139 8.86 -29.72 5.24
CA PRO A 139 8.29 -29.13 6.45
C PRO A 139 6.75 -29.14 6.46
N THR A 140 6.13 -29.13 5.27
CA THR A 140 4.70 -29.33 5.04
C THR A 140 4.47 -29.61 3.55
N PRO A 141 3.54 -30.52 3.17
CA PRO A 141 3.13 -30.65 1.77
C PRO A 141 2.76 -29.29 1.16
N LEU A 142 3.12 -29.09 -0.10
CA LEU A 142 2.89 -27.85 -0.83
C LEU A 142 1.40 -27.72 -1.18
N ALA A 143 0.74 -26.76 -0.55
CA ALA A 143 -0.54 -26.24 -1.00
C ALA A 143 -0.31 -25.04 -1.92
N TRP A 144 -0.94 -25.04 -3.10
CA TRP A 144 -0.83 -23.93 -4.05
C TRP A 144 -2.21 -23.36 -4.41
N PRO A 145 -2.40 -22.03 -4.40
CA PRO A 145 -1.47 -20.99 -3.93
C PRO A 145 -1.11 -21.11 -2.44
N LEU A 146 0.03 -20.55 -2.02
CA LEU A 146 0.49 -20.65 -0.63
C LEU A 146 -0.54 -20.04 0.35
N PRO A 147 -1.11 -20.81 1.30
CA PRO A 147 -2.23 -20.36 2.14
C PRO A 147 -1.83 -19.27 3.14
N ASN A 148 -0.54 -19.19 3.48
CA ASN A 148 0.02 -18.24 4.42
C ASN A 148 0.57 -16.97 3.75
N VAL A 149 0.34 -16.78 2.45
CA VAL A 149 0.80 -15.60 1.70
C VAL A 149 -0.40 -14.74 1.27
N LEU A 150 -0.37 -13.47 1.69
CA LEU A 150 -1.24 -12.41 1.17
C LEU A 150 -0.49 -11.68 0.06
N LEU A 151 -1.05 -11.70 -1.16
CA LEU A 151 -0.53 -10.95 -2.30
C LEU A 151 -1.26 -9.62 -2.43
N GLY A 152 -0.52 -8.54 -2.67
CA GLY A 152 -1.13 -7.24 -2.82
C GLY A 152 -0.42 -6.33 -3.79
N VAL A 153 -1.20 -5.33 -4.25
CA VAL A 153 -0.70 -4.24 -5.08
C VAL A 153 -0.97 -2.91 -4.43
N SER A 154 -0.07 -1.94 -4.61
CA SER A 154 -0.39 -0.56 -4.22
C SER A 154 -1.26 0.10 -5.29
N VAL A 155 -2.21 0.94 -4.89
CA VAL A 155 -3.03 1.78 -5.78
C VAL A 155 -3.08 3.20 -5.24
N GLU A 156 -2.66 4.17 -6.04
CA GLU A 156 -2.61 5.57 -5.59
C GLU A 156 -3.89 6.36 -5.92
N ASP A 157 -4.62 5.90 -6.93
CA ASP A 157 -5.83 6.54 -7.47
C ASP A 157 -6.62 5.54 -8.32
N GLN A 158 -7.79 5.96 -8.81
CA GLN A 158 -8.66 5.12 -9.64
C GLN A 158 -7.96 4.58 -10.90
N ARG A 159 -7.10 5.38 -11.55
CA ARG A 159 -6.39 4.94 -12.77
C ARG A 159 -5.49 3.74 -12.45
N ARG A 160 -4.75 3.80 -11.34
CA ARG A 160 -3.91 2.67 -10.90
C ARG A 160 -4.74 1.52 -10.36
N ALA A 161 -5.87 1.78 -9.72
CA ALA A 161 -6.82 0.74 -9.30
C ALA A 161 -7.33 -0.08 -10.51
N ASN A 162 -7.87 0.61 -11.53
CA ASN A 162 -8.36 0.00 -12.78
C ASN A 162 -7.29 -0.83 -13.49
N LEU A 163 -6.02 -0.44 -13.40
CA LEU A 163 -4.91 -1.14 -14.02
C LEU A 163 -4.44 -2.36 -13.19
N ARG A 164 -4.27 -2.18 -11.88
CA ARG A 164 -3.53 -3.14 -11.03
C ARG A 164 -4.44 -4.18 -10.39
N ILE A 165 -5.68 -3.84 -10.06
CA ILE A 165 -6.61 -4.77 -9.39
C ILE A 165 -6.96 -5.95 -10.30
N PRO A 166 -7.32 -5.76 -11.58
CA PRO A 166 -7.60 -6.90 -12.46
C PRO A 166 -6.41 -7.85 -12.58
N ALA A 167 -5.18 -7.33 -12.66
CA ALA A 167 -3.99 -8.16 -12.71
C ALA A 167 -3.77 -8.96 -11.42
N LEU A 168 -4.04 -8.37 -10.25
CA LEU A 168 -3.98 -9.07 -8.96
C LEU A 168 -5.06 -10.17 -8.86
N LEU A 169 -6.29 -9.89 -9.30
CA LEU A 169 -7.38 -10.89 -9.30
C LEU A 169 -7.08 -12.07 -10.22
N GLN A 170 -6.38 -11.82 -11.34
CA GLN A 170 -5.91 -12.86 -12.28
C GLN A 170 -4.62 -13.57 -11.81
N THR A 171 -4.06 -13.21 -10.65
CA THR A 171 -2.87 -13.86 -10.09
C THR A 171 -3.29 -14.95 -9.10
N PRO A 172 -2.68 -16.16 -9.13
CA PRO A 172 -2.90 -17.19 -8.13
C PRO A 172 -2.58 -16.68 -6.72
N ALA A 173 -3.60 -16.60 -5.86
CA ALA A 173 -3.47 -16.12 -4.49
C ALA A 173 -4.62 -16.66 -3.64
N THR A 174 -4.33 -17.12 -2.42
CA THR A 174 -5.35 -17.50 -1.45
C THR A 174 -5.99 -16.27 -0.81
N ARG A 175 -5.22 -15.20 -0.62
CA ARG A 175 -5.69 -13.92 -0.08
C ARG A 175 -5.07 -12.76 -0.84
N ARG A 176 -5.88 -11.73 -1.08
CA ARG A 176 -5.51 -10.53 -1.83
C ARG A 176 -5.73 -9.28 -1.00
N PHE A 177 -4.79 -8.34 -1.04
CA PHE A 177 -4.95 -7.05 -0.37
C PHE A 177 -4.54 -5.88 -1.25
N LEU A 178 -5.08 -4.70 -0.94
CA LEU A 178 -4.62 -3.44 -1.53
C LEU A 178 -3.93 -2.58 -0.48
N SER A 179 -2.85 -1.93 -0.91
CA SER A 179 -2.34 -0.75 -0.22
C SER A 179 -2.72 0.47 -1.04
N CYS A 180 -3.82 1.10 -0.66
CA CYS A 180 -4.24 2.40 -1.16
C CYS A 180 -3.33 3.49 -0.56
N GLU A 181 -2.05 3.47 -0.97
CA GLU A 181 -1.01 4.31 -0.41
C GLU A 181 0.14 4.64 -1.40
N PRO A 182 0.56 5.92 -1.45
CA PRO A 182 -0.19 7.08 -0.98
C PRO A 182 -1.47 7.29 -1.80
N LEU A 183 -2.56 7.72 -1.16
CA LEU A 183 -3.76 8.16 -1.90
C LEU A 183 -3.57 9.57 -2.49
N PHE A 184 -3.72 9.66 -3.80
CA PHE A 184 -3.70 10.90 -4.59
C PHE A 184 -5.02 11.20 -5.30
N GLY A 185 -6.02 10.35 -5.11
CA GLY A 185 -7.36 10.58 -5.61
C GLY A 185 -8.36 9.61 -4.98
N PRO A 186 -9.66 9.81 -5.24
CA PRO A 186 -10.67 8.86 -4.81
C PRO A 186 -10.46 7.50 -5.51
N VAL A 187 -10.84 6.43 -4.80
CA VAL A 187 -10.86 5.06 -5.32
C VAL A 187 -12.20 4.44 -4.98
N ASP A 188 -12.94 4.09 -6.02
CA ASP A 188 -14.12 3.24 -5.99
C ASP A 188 -13.70 1.80 -6.25
N LEU A 189 -13.87 0.97 -5.22
CA LEU A 189 -13.60 -0.45 -5.18
C LEU A 189 -14.88 -1.29 -5.29
N SER A 190 -16.06 -0.68 -5.38
CA SER A 190 -17.33 -1.41 -5.53
C SER A 190 -17.32 -2.48 -6.65
N PRO A 191 -16.59 -2.34 -7.77
CA PRO A 191 -16.53 -3.41 -8.78
C PRO A 191 -15.74 -4.66 -8.35
N TRP A 192 -15.00 -4.60 -7.24
CA TRP A 192 -14.11 -5.66 -6.75
C TRP A 192 -14.30 -6.04 -5.28
N LEU A 193 -15.18 -5.33 -4.56
CA LEU A 193 -15.60 -5.65 -3.20
C LEU A 193 -16.94 -6.40 -3.25
N GLY A 194 -17.05 -7.49 -2.49
CA GLY A 194 -18.23 -8.36 -2.49
C GLY A 194 -18.08 -9.57 -3.41
N LEU A 195 -17.93 -10.75 -2.79
CA LEU A 195 -18.11 -12.03 -3.46
C LEU A 195 -19.49 -12.58 -3.06
N GLU A 196 -20.53 -12.17 -3.78
CA GLU A 196 -21.69 -13.03 -4.07
C GLU A 196 -21.64 -13.48 -5.55
N TRP A 197 -20.45 -13.55 -6.15
CA TRP A 197 -20.28 -14.05 -7.52
C TRP A 197 -19.82 -15.51 -7.50
N MET A 198 -20.71 -16.44 -7.12
CA MET A 198 -20.77 -17.85 -7.55
C MET A 198 -21.64 -18.73 -6.63
N GLU A 199 -22.96 -18.54 -6.58
CA GLU A 199 -23.86 -19.64 -6.14
C GLU A 199 -25.12 -19.81 -7.02
N SER A 200 -25.52 -18.83 -7.83
CA SER A 200 -26.83 -18.84 -8.52
C SER A 200 -26.81 -18.97 -10.05
N PHE A 201 -25.68 -19.35 -10.65
CA PHE A 201 -25.63 -19.69 -12.10
C PHE A 201 -25.17 -21.13 -12.31
N GLU A 202 -26.03 -22.09 -11.96
CA GLU A 202 -25.99 -23.40 -12.60
C GLU A 202 -26.53 -23.26 -14.03
N GLY A 203 -25.63 -23.35 -15.02
CA GLY A 203 -26.01 -23.48 -16.43
C GLY A 203 -25.40 -22.43 -17.36
N TRP A 204 -24.58 -22.90 -18.31
CA TRP A 204 -24.27 -22.29 -19.62
C TRP A 204 -23.71 -20.84 -19.68
N GLY A 205 -23.45 -20.18 -18.55
CA GLY A 205 -22.92 -18.80 -18.51
C GLY A 205 -21.44 -18.65 -18.17
N GLN A 206 -20.82 -19.63 -17.51
CA GLN A 206 -19.44 -19.50 -17.00
C GLN A 206 -18.40 -19.43 -18.13
N GLU A 207 -18.52 -20.30 -19.14
CA GLU A 207 -17.56 -20.35 -20.26
C GLU A 207 -17.70 -19.13 -21.20
N MET A 208 -18.94 -18.69 -21.45
CA MET A 208 -19.20 -17.52 -22.30
C MET A 208 -18.81 -16.22 -21.62
N PHE A 209 -18.99 -16.08 -20.30
CA PHE A 209 -18.54 -14.90 -19.56
C PHE A 209 -17.02 -14.90 -19.36
N ALA A 210 -16.39 -16.05 -19.13
CA ALA A 210 -14.93 -16.18 -19.09
C ALA A 210 -14.29 -15.82 -20.44
N SER A 211 -14.91 -16.19 -21.57
CA SER A 211 -14.43 -15.85 -22.92
C SER A 211 -14.67 -14.38 -23.30
N LEU A 212 -15.81 -13.79 -22.88
CA LEU A 212 -16.12 -12.37 -23.12
C LEU A 212 -15.38 -11.40 -22.18
N SER A 213 -15.05 -11.82 -20.96
CA SER A 213 -14.34 -10.98 -19.97
C SER A 213 -12.83 -11.24 -19.89
N GLY A 214 -12.32 -12.31 -20.52
CA GLY A 214 -10.92 -12.73 -20.42
C GLY A 214 -10.51 -13.15 -19.00
N ARG A 215 -11.47 -13.53 -18.14
CA ARG A 215 -11.26 -13.85 -16.72
C ARG A 215 -11.30 -15.36 -16.52
N VAL A 216 -10.13 -15.98 -16.47
CA VAL A 216 -9.95 -17.36 -15.99
C VAL A 216 -10.20 -17.38 -14.48
N GLY A 217 -11.00 -18.34 -14.04
CA GLY A 217 -11.49 -18.47 -12.68
C GLY A 217 -10.39 -18.66 -11.64
N ILE A 218 -10.39 -17.80 -10.63
CA ILE A 218 -9.98 -18.13 -9.26
C ILE A 218 -10.97 -17.37 -8.37
N ALA A 219 -11.74 -18.09 -7.55
CA ALA A 219 -12.57 -17.49 -6.51
C ALA A 219 -11.74 -16.52 -5.65
N GLY A 220 -12.30 -15.37 -5.25
CA GLY A 220 -11.65 -14.49 -4.28
C GLY A 220 -11.47 -13.05 -4.76
N GLY A 221 -12.35 -12.16 -4.31
CA GLY A 221 -12.20 -10.72 -4.39
C GLY A 221 -11.09 -10.19 -3.47
N LEU A 222 -11.23 -8.93 -3.05
CA LEU A 222 -10.28 -8.29 -2.15
C LEU A 222 -10.57 -8.68 -0.70
N HIS A 223 -9.54 -9.05 0.06
CA HIS A 223 -9.67 -9.55 1.44
C HIS A 223 -9.23 -8.53 2.48
N TRP A 224 -8.52 -7.48 2.09
CA TRP A 224 -8.01 -6.47 3.01
C TRP A 224 -7.65 -5.19 2.28
N ILE A 225 -8.09 -4.05 2.79
CA ILE A 225 -7.75 -2.74 2.24
C ILE A 225 -7.00 -1.93 3.29
N ILE A 226 -5.82 -1.46 2.92
CA ILE A 226 -5.03 -0.51 3.72
C ILE A 226 -5.12 0.85 3.05
N ALA A 227 -5.45 1.91 3.79
CA ALA A 227 -5.49 3.28 3.29
C ALA A 227 -4.55 4.20 4.08
N GLY A 228 -3.92 5.15 3.40
CA GLY A 228 -3.03 6.11 4.04
C GLY A 228 -2.43 7.17 3.12
N GLY A 229 -2.03 8.28 3.76
CA GLY A 229 -1.32 9.38 3.12
C GLY A 229 0.18 9.10 2.93
N GLU A 230 0.83 9.98 2.17
CA GLU A 230 2.25 9.86 1.83
C GLU A 230 3.17 9.89 3.06
N SER A 231 4.18 9.02 3.06
CA SER A 231 5.13 8.86 4.16
C SER A 231 6.42 9.62 3.88
N GLY A 232 6.98 10.23 4.92
CA GLY A 232 8.33 10.79 4.87
C GLY A 232 8.39 12.28 4.56
N PRO A 233 9.61 12.85 4.49
CA PRO A 233 9.81 14.26 4.22
C PRO A 233 9.22 14.65 2.88
N GLY A 234 8.51 15.78 2.82
CA GLY A 234 7.91 16.25 1.58
C GLY A 234 6.60 15.57 1.21
N ALA A 235 6.00 14.78 2.11
CA ALA A 235 4.69 14.16 1.90
C ALA A 235 3.67 15.15 1.31
N ARG A 236 2.91 14.69 0.32
CA ARG A 236 1.75 15.38 -0.24
C ARG A 236 0.50 15.12 0.62
N PRO A 237 -0.41 16.11 0.74
CA PRO A 237 -1.64 15.93 1.51
C PRO A 237 -2.59 14.96 0.81
N MET A 238 -3.44 14.31 1.61
CA MET A 238 -4.49 13.40 1.17
C MET A 238 -5.84 14.00 1.58
N HIS A 239 -6.82 13.96 0.69
CA HIS A 239 -8.18 14.39 1.02
C HIS A 239 -8.82 13.41 2.02
N PRO A 240 -9.47 13.90 3.10
CA PRO A 240 -10.06 13.03 4.11
C PRO A 240 -11.13 12.11 3.55
N ASP A 241 -11.95 12.61 2.63
CA ASP A 241 -13.03 11.80 2.04
C ASP A 241 -12.54 10.60 1.25
N TRP A 242 -11.32 10.63 0.67
CA TRP A 242 -10.80 9.45 -0.03
C TRP A 242 -10.62 8.25 0.93
N ALA A 243 -10.14 8.51 2.15
CA ALA A 243 -10.00 7.48 3.17
C ALA A 243 -11.36 7.07 3.78
N ARG A 244 -12.28 8.02 3.97
CA ARG A 244 -13.63 7.76 4.48
C ARG A 244 -14.44 6.91 3.52
N THR A 245 -14.48 7.26 2.24
CA THR A 245 -15.21 6.50 1.23
C THR A 245 -14.63 5.10 1.08
N LEU A 246 -13.30 4.92 1.12
CA LEU A 246 -12.69 3.59 1.11
C LEU A 246 -13.10 2.76 2.34
N ARG A 247 -13.07 3.35 3.54
CA ARG A 247 -13.56 2.71 4.76
C ARG A 247 -15.01 2.28 4.59
N ASP A 248 -15.89 3.18 4.15
CA ASP A 248 -17.33 2.92 4.07
C ASP A 248 -17.64 1.80 3.06
N GLN A 249 -16.96 1.79 1.91
CA GLN A 249 -17.03 0.69 0.94
C GLN A 249 -16.60 -0.66 1.57
N CYS A 250 -15.52 -0.66 2.35
CA CYS A 250 -15.03 -1.87 3.01
C CYS A 250 -16.01 -2.38 4.08
N GLN A 251 -16.54 -1.48 4.91
CA GLN A 251 -17.53 -1.83 5.94
C GLN A 251 -18.81 -2.37 5.32
N ALA A 252 -19.29 -1.74 4.25
CA ALA A 252 -20.47 -2.21 3.51
C ALA A 252 -20.26 -3.61 2.91
N ALA A 253 -19.04 -3.94 2.47
CA ALA A 253 -18.70 -5.23 1.87
C ALA A 253 -18.20 -6.29 2.88
N GLY A 254 -18.13 -5.97 4.18
CA GLY A 254 -17.55 -6.87 5.19
C GLY A 254 -16.06 -7.17 4.98
N VAL A 255 -15.34 -6.30 4.26
CA VAL A 255 -13.91 -6.46 3.99
C VAL A 255 -13.10 -5.71 5.05
N PRO A 256 -12.12 -6.35 5.72
CA PRO A 256 -11.23 -5.70 6.68
C PRO A 256 -10.59 -4.41 6.15
N PHE A 257 -10.68 -3.34 6.93
CA PHE A 257 -10.10 -2.03 6.65
C PHE A 257 -9.08 -1.59 7.69
N LEU A 258 -7.91 -1.14 7.21
CA LEU A 258 -6.89 -0.52 8.04
C LEU A 258 -6.58 0.89 7.56
N PHE A 259 -6.72 1.87 8.47
CA PHE A 259 -6.23 3.22 8.24
C PHE A 259 -4.86 3.37 8.88
N LYS A 260 -3.83 3.54 8.05
CA LYS A 260 -2.45 3.57 8.52
C LYS A 260 -2.06 4.92 9.09
N GLN A 261 -2.22 6.00 8.32
CA GLN A 261 -1.87 7.36 8.74
C GLN A 261 -2.32 8.43 7.74
N TRP A 262 -2.26 9.70 8.17
CA TRP A 262 -2.47 10.89 7.34
C TRP A 262 -1.22 11.41 6.60
N GLY A 263 -0.02 10.93 6.96
CA GLY A 263 1.23 11.55 6.53
C GLY A 263 1.61 12.70 7.46
N GLU A 264 1.85 13.90 6.92
CA GLU A 264 2.25 15.09 7.70
C GLU A 264 1.13 16.13 7.90
N TYR A 265 -0.08 15.85 7.41
CA TYR A 265 -1.16 16.83 7.32
C TYR A 265 -2.36 16.47 8.18
N LEU A 266 -3.04 17.50 8.70
CA LEU A 266 -4.41 17.39 9.20
C LEU A 266 -5.32 18.25 8.33
N SER A 267 -6.44 17.68 7.92
CA SER A 267 -7.46 18.41 7.19
C SER A 267 -8.39 19.09 8.18
N VAL A 268 -8.69 20.36 7.93
CA VAL A 268 -9.60 21.18 8.73
C VAL A 268 -10.64 21.84 7.81
N PRO A 269 -11.89 21.99 8.29
CA PRO A 269 -12.93 22.65 7.53
C PRO A 269 -12.60 24.14 7.36
N VAL A 270 -12.96 24.67 6.20
CA VAL A 270 -12.96 26.10 5.88
C VAL A 270 -14.41 26.55 5.84
N GLU A 271 -14.77 27.44 6.76
CA GLU A 271 -16.14 27.91 6.96
C GLU A 271 -16.29 29.35 6.49
N ASP A 272 -17.54 29.78 6.34
CA ASP A 272 -17.85 31.20 6.15
C ASP A 272 -17.66 31.97 7.46
N ASP A 273 -16.89 33.06 7.38
CA ASP A 273 -16.61 33.94 8.51
C ASP A 273 -16.34 35.37 7.98
N PRO A 274 -17.34 36.26 8.03
CA PRO A 274 -17.22 37.63 7.54
C PRO A 274 -16.12 38.46 8.23
N ALA A 275 -15.63 38.03 9.40
CA ALA A 275 -14.56 38.73 10.11
C ALA A 275 -13.18 38.52 9.49
N PHE A 276 -13.04 37.54 8.57
CA PHE A 276 -11.77 37.17 7.95
C PHE A 276 -11.71 37.56 6.46
N PHE A 277 -10.50 37.60 5.93
CA PHE A 277 -10.26 37.99 4.53
C PHE A 277 -11.07 37.12 3.57
N GLY A 278 -11.84 37.76 2.68
CA GLY A 278 -12.68 37.06 1.71
C GLY A 278 -13.86 36.31 2.33
N GLY A 279 -14.20 36.57 3.59
CA GLY A 279 -15.33 35.95 4.28
C GLY A 279 -15.15 34.47 4.60
N ARG A 280 -13.91 33.97 4.60
CA ARG A 280 -13.59 32.54 4.80
C ARG A 280 -12.53 32.36 5.87
N ALA A 281 -12.72 31.37 6.75
CA ALA A 281 -11.77 31.08 7.81
C ALA A 281 -11.70 29.59 8.19
N PHE A 282 -10.60 29.19 8.81
CA PHE A 282 -10.41 27.86 9.39
C PHE A 282 -9.68 27.95 10.73
N ASP A 283 -9.94 26.98 11.61
CA ASP A 283 -9.21 26.83 12.87
C ASP A 283 -7.88 26.11 12.63
N HIS A 284 -6.78 26.80 12.92
CA HIS A 284 -5.46 26.25 12.71
C HIS A 284 -5.16 25.19 13.78
N PRO A 285 -4.67 23.98 13.42
CA PRO A 285 -4.37 22.89 14.37
C PRO A 285 -3.29 23.18 15.42
N ARG A 286 -2.66 24.35 15.36
CA ARG A 286 -1.71 24.85 16.39
C ARG A 286 -2.28 26.01 17.22
N GLY A 287 -3.57 26.28 17.10
CA GLY A 287 -4.27 27.39 17.74
C GLY A 287 -4.42 28.60 16.81
N GLY A 288 -5.47 29.37 17.05
CA GLY A 288 -5.85 30.55 16.27
C GLY A 288 -6.72 30.20 15.06
N ARG A 289 -7.35 31.22 14.48
CA ARG A 289 -8.19 31.13 13.29
C ARG A 289 -7.53 31.94 12.16
N SER A 290 -7.65 31.50 10.92
CA SER A 290 -6.95 32.12 9.77
C SER A 290 -7.76 31.99 8.48
N ALA A 291 -7.53 32.91 7.55
CA ALA A 291 -8.11 32.83 6.21
C ALA A 291 -7.23 31.98 5.28
N PRO A 292 -7.80 31.19 4.35
CA PRO A 292 -7.04 30.43 3.35
C PRO A 292 -6.58 31.38 2.23
N VAL A 293 -5.45 32.07 2.46
CA VAL A 293 -4.94 33.11 1.54
C VAL A 293 -3.58 32.78 0.97
N LEU A 294 -3.35 33.24 -0.26
CA LEU A 294 -2.06 33.22 -0.95
C LEU A 294 -1.57 34.64 -1.18
N ARG A 295 -0.28 34.88 -0.91
CA ARG A 295 0.39 36.14 -1.25
C ARG A 295 1.19 35.96 -2.53
N GLU A 296 0.81 36.68 -3.57
CA GLU A 296 1.50 36.69 -4.86
C GLU A 296 2.65 37.68 -4.85
N ARG A 297 3.69 37.43 -5.67
CA ARG A 297 4.79 38.39 -5.85
C ARG A 297 4.35 39.48 -6.82
N GLY A 298 4.72 40.73 -6.52
CA GLY A 298 4.48 41.85 -7.44
C GLY A 298 5.38 41.75 -8.68
N ARG A 299 5.20 42.68 -9.64
CA ARG A 299 5.99 42.72 -10.90
C ARG A 299 7.52 42.72 -10.71
N SER A 300 8.01 43.21 -9.57
CA SER A 300 9.42 43.20 -9.19
C SER A 300 9.93 41.84 -8.68
N GLY A 301 9.09 40.80 -8.64
CA GLY A 301 9.42 39.49 -8.09
C GLY A 301 9.51 39.45 -6.55
N THR A 302 9.17 40.55 -5.87
CA THR A 302 9.19 40.67 -4.41
C THR A 302 7.78 40.63 -3.81
N PHE A 303 7.66 40.19 -2.57
CA PHE A 303 6.38 40.21 -1.84
C PHE A 303 5.99 41.62 -1.36
N ARG A 304 6.92 42.60 -1.35
CA ARG A 304 6.65 43.96 -0.87
C ARG A 304 5.56 44.66 -1.67
N ALA A 305 5.51 44.44 -2.98
CA ALA A 305 4.46 44.91 -3.88
C ALA A 305 3.44 43.81 -4.26
N GLY A 306 3.35 42.76 -3.45
CA GLY A 306 2.51 41.61 -3.69
C GLY A 306 1.06 41.80 -3.28
N VAL A 307 0.13 41.09 -3.93
CA VAL A 307 -1.30 41.09 -3.60
C VAL A 307 -1.64 39.83 -2.80
N THR A 308 -2.57 39.96 -1.85
CA THR A 308 -3.13 38.81 -1.14
C THR A 308 -4.51 38.51 -1.69
N ARG A 309 -4.79 37.23 -1.95
CA ARG A 309 -6.10 36.74 -2.38
C ARG A 309 -6.45 35.43 -1.69
N LEU A 310 -7.71 35.01 -1.81
CA LEU A 310 -8.10 33.66 -1.42
C LEU A 310 -7.36 32.62 -2.28
N MET A 311 -7.04 31.51 -1.63
CA MET A 311 -6.52 30.32 -2.29
C MET A 311 -7.59 29.71 -3.19
N LEU A 312 -7.16 29.12 -4.29
CA LEU A 312 -7.95 28.22 -5.13
C LEU A 312 -7.64 26.76 -4.74
N PRO A 313 -8.58 25.82 -4.96
CA PRO A 313 -8.30 24.39 -4.76
C PRO A 313 -7.03 23.94 -5.49
N GLY A 314 -6.19 23.18 -4.79
CA GLY A 314 -4.88 22.72 -5.23
C GLY A 314 -3.72 23.68 -4.95
N GLU A 315 -3.99 24.94 -4.58
CA GLU A 315 -2.92 25.89 -4.24
C GLU A 315 -2.30 25.58 -2.87
N ALA A 316 -1.02 25.89 -2.75
CA ALA A 316 -0.22 25.55 -1.59
C ALA A 316 0.56 26.75 -1.05
N THR A 317 0.66 26.82 0.27
CA THR A 317 1.63 27.61 1.01
C THR A 317 2.65 26.68 1.66
N ARG A 318 3.64 27.25 2.37
CA ARG A 318 4.55 26.45 3.20
C ARG A 318 3.82 25.68 4.30
N GLY A 319 2.68 26.20 4.77
CA GLY A 319 1.96 25.69 5.93
C GLY A 319 0.76 24.80 5.60
N GLY A 320 0.22 24.87 4.38
CA GLY A 320 -0.97 24.10 4.02
C GLY A 320 -1.34 24.17 2.55
N VAL A 321 -2.30 23.34 2.17
CA VAL A 321 -2.83 23.21 0.80
C VAL A 321 -4.34 23.26 0.88
N LEU A 322 -4.98 24.15 0.11
CA LEU A 322 -6.44 24.16 0.00
C LEU A 322 -6.84 22.99 -0.91
N LEU A 323 -7.53 21.99 -0.37
CA LEU A 323 -7.84 20.75 -1.11
C LEU A 323 -9.05 20.94 -2.02
N ASP A 324 -10.06 21.61 -1.47
CA ASP A 324 -11.31 21.99 -2.10
C ASP A 324 -11.77 23.31 -1.43
N PRO A 325 -12.86 23.96 -1.88
CA PRO A 325 -13.31 25.24 -1.30
C PRO A 325 -13.51 25.22 0.23
N ASP A 326 -13.85 24.07 0.80
CA ASP A 326 -14.32 23.90 2.18
C ASP A 326 -13.36 23.04 3.03
N THR A 327 -12.24 22.58 2.47
CA THR A 327 -11.23 21.81 3.21
C THR A 327 -9.82 22.29 2.93
N ILE A 328 -9.07 22.61 3.99
CA ILE A 328 -7.63 22.90 3.92
C ILE A 328 -6.82 21.87 4.69
N ALA A 329 -5.77 21.34 4.07
CA ALA A 329 -4.80 20.46 4.70
C ALA A 329 -3.63 21.27 5.27
N ILE A 330 -3.46 21.24 6.60
CA ILE A 330 -2.40 21.95 7.31
C ILE A 330 -1.26 21.01 7.70
N ARG A 331 -0.02 21.39 7.40
CA ARG A 331 1.18 20.62 7.74
C ARG A 331 1.48 20.73 9.24
N VAL A 332 1.25 19.64 9.96
CA VAL A 332 1.47 19.53 11.41
C VAL A 332 2.60 18.56 11.78
N GLY A 333 3.08 17.79 10.81
CA GLY A 333 4.10 16.76 11.00
C GLY A 333 3.50 15.42 11.46
N LYS A 334 4.20 14.32 11.14
CA LYS A 334 3.70 12.94 11.32
C LYS A 334 3.13 12.65 12.71
N LYS A 335 3.85 13.04 13.77
CA LYS A 335 3.43 12.74 15.15
C LYS A 335 2.08 13.37 15.51
N ARG A 336 1.82 14.60 15.07
CA ARG A 336 0.55 15.30 15.36
C ARG A 336 -0.57 14.87 14.42
N ALA A 337 -0.25 14.59 13.15
CA ALA A 337 -1.22 14.10 12.19
C ALA A 337 -1.81 12.74 12.61
N GLY A 338 -0.96 11.83 13.09
CA GLY A 338 -1.41 10.58 13.67
C GLY A 338 -2.13 9.66 12.68
N ARG A 339 -3.00 8.81 13.23
CA ARG A 339 -3.62 7.66 12.55
C ARG A 339 -5.08 7.43 12.91
N GLN A 340 -5.74 8.43 13.47
CA GLN A 340 -7.17 8.35 13.75
C GLN A 340 -7.94 8.85 12.53
N LEU A 341 -8.93 8.08 12.09
CA LEU A 341 -9.89 8.48 11.06
C LEU A 341 -11.25 8.56 11.75
N ASP A 342 -11.80 9.78 11.79
CA ASP A 342 -13.05 10.12 12.48
C ASP A 342 -13.05 9.68 13.97
N GLY A 343 -12.01 10.11 14.69
CA GLY A 343 -11.90 9.93 16.15
C GLY A 343 -11.51 8.53 16.63
N ARG A 344 -11.32 7.56 15.72
CA ARG A 344 -10.90 6.19 16.08
C ARG A 344 -9.79 5.63 15.21
N THR A 345 -9.13 4.61 15.72
CA THR A 345 -8.10 3.86 15.00
C THR A 345 -8.72 2.68 14.27
N TRP A 346 -8.38 2.47 13.00
CA TRP A 346 -8.84 1.36 12.19
C TRP A 346 -7.68 0.39 11.95
N VAL A 347 -7.79 -0.84 12.47
CA VAL A 347 -6.69 -1.83 12.57
C VAL A 347 -7.11 -3.23 12.16
N GLU A 348 -8.19 -3.34 11.41
CA GLU A 348 -8.72 -4.65 11.03
C GLU A 348 -7.68 -5.39 10.17
N PHE A 349 -7.66 -6.71 10.34
CA PHE A 349 -6.78 -7.62 9.62
C PHE A 349 -7.61 -8.86 9.25
N PRO A 350 -7.38 -9.49 8.08
CA PRO A 350 -8.10 -10.69 7.70
C PRO A 350 -7.84 -11.80 8.70
N THR A 351 -8.89 -12.25 9.41
CA THR A 351 -8.80 -13.45 10.23
C THR A 351 -8.66 -14.66 9.32
N THR A 352 -7.88 -15.65 9.74
CA THR A 352 -7.93 -16.98 9.16
C THR A 352 -9.29 -17.59 9.45
N THR A 353 -10.32 -17.24 8.67
CA THR A 353 -11.52 -18.06 8.62
C THR A 353 -11.04 -19.43 8.14
N THR A 354 -11.05 -20.40 9.05
CA THR A 354 -11.09 -21.82 8.69
C THR A 354 -12.17 -21.93 7.64
N MET A 355 -11.80 -22.21 6.39
CA MET A 355 -12.80 -22.64 5.41
C MET A 355 -13.52 -23.79 6.10
N GLY A 356 -14.81 -23.60 6.38
CA GLY A 356 -15.65 -24.65 6.94
C GLY A 356 -15.43 -25.86 6.07
N THR A 357 -14.94 -26.93 6.68
CA THR A 357 -14.91 -28.23 6.04
C THR A 357 -16.36 -28.53 5.66
N PRO A 358 -16.67 -28.83 4.39
CA PRO A 358 -18.00 -29.30 4.03
C PRO A 358 -18.39 -30.56 4.80
#